data_AF-A0A2W5T4U3-F1
#
_entry.id   AF-A0A2W5T4U3-F1
#
_cell.length_a   1.000
_cell.length_b   1.000
_cell.length_c   1.000
_cell.angle_alpha   90.00
_cell.angle_beta   90.00
_cell.angle_gamma   90.00
#
_symmetry.space_group_name_H-M   'P 1'
#
loop_
_entity.id
_entity.type
_entity.pdbx_description
1 polymer ?
#
loop_
_entity_poly.entity_id
_entity_poly.type
_entity_poly.pdbx_seq_one_letter_code
_entity_poly.pdbx_strand_id
1 'polypeptide(L)'
;MRALFAVLLLSLASTSCAPPFCNGPQCECREREQCLLPTCDGCSTQCTQNSQCVFNGGHDTINACRDDGTCTGNLGDRAIVGCENSASCQLNFGHDSSAVCSGSASCRVTGGDRPDFTCSNGANCTFSGGHDARVNCSGGTSCSIDVGERGVINCSEGASCTVTCKSCTLNCSGGANCTCTNGNCDR
;
A
#
# COMPACT_ATOMS: atom_id res chain seq x y z
N MET A 1 -60.56 24.78 16.44
CA MET A 1 -59.23 25.05 17.02
C MET A 1 -58.49 23.71 17.04
N ARG A 2 -57.69 23.37 16.01
CA ARG A 2 -56.19 23.45 15.98
C ARG A 2 -55.58 23.00 17.32
N ALA A 3 -54.74 21.96 17.45
CA ALA A 3 -53.86 21.30 16.49
C ALA A 3 -53.52 19.86 16.97
N LEU A 4 -53.41 18.90 16.05
CA LEU A 4 -52.65 17.67 16.27
C LEU A 4 -51.25 17.88 15.66
N PHE A 5 -50.24 17.92 16.52
CA PHE A 5 -48.83 17.86 16.13
C PHE A 5 -48.50 16.43 15.72
N ALA A 6 -48.42 16.17 14.42
CA ALA A 6 -47.75 14.98 13.91
C ALA A 6 -46.24 15.22 13.98
N VAL A 7 -45.58 14.57 14.96
CA VAL A 7 -44.12 14.47 14.99
C VAL A 7 -43.71 13.57 13.83
N LEU A 8 -43.35 14.20 12.71
CA LEU A 8 -42.73 13.53 11.59
C LEU A 8 -41.26 13.26 11.98
N LEU A 9 -41.01 12.10 12.60
CA LEU A 9 -39.69 11.51 12.68
C LEU A 9 -39.25 11.17 11.25
N LEU A 10 -38.62 12.15 10.59
CA LEU A 10 -37.80 11.90 9.40
C LEU A 10 -36.64 11.02 9.85
N SER A 11 -36.84 9.70 9.74
CA SER A 11 -35.74 8.78 9.61
C SER A 11 -35.00 9.17 8.34
N LEU A 12 -33.86 9.86 8.51
CA LEU A 12 -32.81 9.92 7.52
C LEU A 12 -32.30 8.50 7.35
N ALA A 13 -32.99 7.71 6.54
CA ALA A 13 -32.39 6.57 5.89
C ALA A 13 -31.34 7.16 4.94
N SER A 14 -30.11 7.30 5.43
CA SER A 14 -28.95 7.39 4.58
C SER A 14 -28.95 6.13 3.73
N THR A 15 -29.55 6.21 2.54
CA THR A 15 -29.35 5.26 1.45
C THR A 15 -27.90 5.40 1.00
N SER A 16 -26.97 4.91 1.81
CA SER A 16 -25.63 4.62 1.35
C SER A 16 -25.78 3.48 0.37
N CYS A 17 -25.60 3.77 -0.91
CA CYS A 17 -25.19 2.78 -1.90
C CYS A 17 -23.82 2.22 -1.47
N ALA A 18 -23.80 1.43 -0.39
CA ALA A 18 -22.65 0.62 -0.07
C ALA A 18 -22.56 -0.40 -1.20
N PRO A 19 -21.41 -0.51 -1.89
CA PRO A 19 -21.21 -1.56 -2.86
C PRO A 19 -21.55 -2.92 -2.23
N PRO A 20 -22.03 -3.91 -3.01
CA PRO A 20 -22.47 -5.20 -2.46
C PRO A 20 -21.35 -5.94 -1.70
N PHE A 21 -20.10 -5.58 -1.94
CA PHE A 21 -18.90 -6.08 -1.28
C PHE A 21 -18.49 -5.31 -0.01
N CYS A 22 -19.24 -4.29 0.42
CA CYS A 22 -18.91 -3.50 1.61
C CYS A 22 -19.97 -3.64 2.72
N ASN A 23 -19.52 -3.93 3.93
CA ASN A 23 -20.30 -3.88 5.16
C ASN A 23 -19.75 -2.76 6.06
N GLY A 24 -20.35 -1.57 5.95
CA GLY A 24 -19.86 -0.38 6.64
C GLY A 24 -18.46 0.01 6.14
N PRO A 25 -17.45 0.18 7.02
CA PRO A 25 -16.09 0.55 6.63
C PRO A 25 -15.26 -0.63 6.10
N GLN A 26 -15.81 -1.85 6.07
CA GLN A 26 -15.11 -3.05 5.64
C GLN A 26 -15.58 -3.46 4.25
N CYS A 27 -14.65 -3.66 3.33
CA CYS A 27 -14.95 -4.09 1.97
C CYS A 27 -14.13 -5.34 1.60
N GLU A 28 -14.79 -6.35 1.05
CA GLU A 28 -14.15 -7.59 0.62
C GLU A 28 -14.50 -7.92 -0.83
N CYS A 29 -13.50 -7.89 -1.70
CA CYS A 29 -13.63 -8.24 -3.11
C CYS A 29 -13.05 -9.63 -3.36
N ARG A 30 -13.84 -10.53 -3.95
CA ARG A 30 -13.48 -11.95 -4.07
C ARG A 30 -13.90 -12.52 -5.43
N GLU A 31 -13.52 -13.76 -5.70
CA GLU A 31 -14.05 -14.55 -6.84
C GLU A 31 -13.99 -13.88 -8.23
N ARG A 32 -12.88 -13.19 -8.56
CA ARG A 32 -12.68 -12.50 -9.85
C ARG A 32 -13.58 -11.28 -10.07
N GLU A 33 -14.13 -10.72 -9.00
CA GLU A 33 -14.90 -9.48 -9.06
C GLU A 33 -14.03 -8.28 -9.45
N GLN A 34 -14.69 -7.27 -10.01
CA GLN A 34 -14.13 -5.93 -10.21
C GLN A 34 -14.74 -4.99 -9.18
N CYS A 35 -13.95 -4.57 -8.20
CA CYS A 35 -14.40 -3.71 -7.11
C CYS A 35 -13.79 -2.32 -7.22
N LEU A 36 -14.64 -1.35 -7.57
CA LEU A 36 -14.32 0.06 -7.47
C LEU A 36 -14.73 0.55 -6.08
N LEU A 37 -13.75 0.83 -5.23
CA LEU A 37 -14.02 1.22 -3.86
C LEU A 37 -14.23 2.73 -3.77
N PRO A 38 -15.29 3.18 -3.10
CA PRO A 38 -15.50 4.60 -2.87
C PRO A 38 -14.44 5.13 -1.92
N THR A 39 -14.25 6.45 -1.92
CA THR A 39 -13.37 7.10 -0.97
C THR A 39 -13.91 7.00 0.44
N CYS A 40 -13.03 6.56 1.35
CA CYS A 40 -13.33 6.35 2.75
C CYS A 40 -12.08 6.62 3.61
N ASP A 41 -12.30 7.26 4.76
CA ASP A 41 -11.29 7.39 5.82
C ASP A 41 -11.48 6.23 6.82
N GLY A 42 -10.39 5.64 7.29
CA GLY A 42 -10.44 4.58 8.30
C GLY A 42 -11.01 3.23 7.81
N CYS A 43 -11.17 3.05 6.50
CA CYS A 43 -11.74 1.84 5.93
C CYS A 43 -10.72 0.72 5.79
N SER A 44 -11.23 -0.51 5.80
CA SER A 44 -10.45 -1.72 5.57
C SER A 44 -10.92 -2.43 4.32
N THR A 45 -9.99 -2.80 3.46
CA THR A 45 -10.29 -3.48 2.21
C THR A 45 -9.47 -4.75 2.06
N GLN A 46 -10.10 -5.82 1.57
CA GLN A 46 -9.42 -7.03 1.14
C GLN A 46 -9.75 -7.35 -0.32
N CYS A 47 -8.71 -7.59 -1.11
CA CYS A 47 -8.80 -8.06 -2.49
C CYS A 47 -8.14 -9.43 -2.59
N THR A 48 -8.90 -10.46 -2.98
CA THR A 48 -8.40 -11.85 -3.00
C THR A 48 -8.92 -12.61 -4.21
N GLN A 49 -8.43 -13.83 -4.42
CA GLN A 49 -9.00 -14.78 -5.38
C GLN A 49 -9.11 -14.23 -6.80
N ASN A 50 -8.02 -13.66 -7.31
CA ASN A 50 -7.92 -13.12 -8.66
C ASN A 50 -8.93 -11.98 -8.96
N SER A 51 -9.38 -11.26 -7.92
CA SER A 51 -10.19 -10.06 -8.08
C SER A 51 -9.37 -8.84 -8.44
N GLN A 52 -10.04 -7.83 -8.98
CA GLN A 52 -9.47 -6.55 -9.37
C GLN A 52 -10.03 -5.45 -8.49
N CYS A 53 -9.17 -4.83 -7.69
CA CYS A 53 -9.56 -3.76 -6.78
C CYS A 53 -8.91 -2.44 -7.18
N VAL A 54 -9.74 -1.40 -7.20
CA VAL A 54 -9.28 -0.02 -7.33
C VAL A 54 -9.52 0.67 -5.98
N PHE A 55 -8.44 0.82 -5.22
CA PHE A 55 -8.44 1.52 -3.94
C PHE A 55 -8.47 3.03 -4.19
N ASN A 56 -9.40 3.71 -3.54
CA ASN A 56 -9.49 5.17 -3.56
C ASN A 56 -9.60 5.71 -2.13
N GLY A 57 -8.82 5.13 -1.23
CA GLY A 57 -8.88 5.41 0.21
C GLY A 57 -8.43 6.83 0.54
N GLY A 58 -9.07 7.42 1.55
CA GLY A 58 -8.57 8.64 2.18
C GLY A 58 -7.49 8.30 3.20
N HIS A 59 -7.58 8.87 4.40
CA HIS A 59 -6.59 8.69 5.46
C HIS A 59 -6.84 7.43 6.28
N ASP A 60 -5.80 6.91 6.94
CA ASP A 60 -5.91 5.83 7.94
C ASP A 60 -6.52 4.53 7.40
N THR A 61 -6.30 4.23 6.13
CA THR A 61 -6.88 3.04 5.48
C THR A 61 -6.00 1.80 5.62
N ILE A 62 -6.61 0.62 5.66
CA ILE A 62 -5.90 -0.66 5.69
C ILE A 62 -6.33 -1.49 4.49
N ASN A 63 -5.41 -1.80 3.58
CA ASN A 63 -5.73 -2.46 2.33
C ASN A 63 -4.86 -3.70 2.12
N ALA A 64 -5.49 -4.85 1.92
CA ALA A 64 -4.80 -6.11 1.66
C ALA A 64 -5.10 -6.61 0.24
N CYS A 65 -4.06 -7.03 -0.47
CA CYS A 65 -4.11 -7.66 -1.78
C CYS A 65 -3.42 -9.01 -1.72
N ARG A 66 -4.13 -10.09 -2.05
CA ARG A 66 -3.62 -11.47 -1.90
C ARG A 66 -4.13 -12.37 -3.03
N ASP A 67 -3.55 -13.56 -3.13
CA ASP A 67 -4.07 -14.70 -3.91
C ASP A 67 -4.42 -14.33 -5.37
N ASP A 68 -3.40 -13.89 -6.12
CA ASP A 68 -3.51 -13.42 -7.52
C ASP A 68 -4.38 -12.17 -7.71
N GLY A 69 -4.80 -11.52 -6.62
CA GLY A 69 -5.52 -10.26 -6.67
C GLY A 69 -4.69 -9.17 -7.35
N THR A 70 -5.36 -8.31 -8.12
CA THR A 70 -4.77 -7.11 -8.72
C THR A 70 -5.30 -5.88 -8.00
N CYS A 71 -4.40 -5.13 -7.36
CA CYS A 71 -4.76 -3.93 -6.63
C CYS A 71 -4.10 -2.70 -7.21
N THR A 72 -4.90 -1.70 -7.54
CA THR A 72 -4.43 -0.41 -8.03
C THR A 72 -5.08 0.71 -7.26
N GLY A 73 -4.52 1.92 -7.28
CA GLY A 73 -5.20 3.03 -6.62
C GLY A 73 -4.32 4.11 -6.02
N ASN A 74 -5.02 5.09 -5.45
CA ASN A 74 -4.44 6.16 -4.66
C ASN A 74 -5.05 6.11 -3.25
N LEU A 75 -4.20 6.18 -2.26
CA LEU A 75 -4.53 6.20 -0.84
C LEU A 75 -4.03 7.53 -0.26
N GLY A 76 -4.70 8.03 0.77
CA GLY A 76 -4.25 9.19 1.53
C GLY A 76 -3.08 8.86 2.47
N ASP A 77 -2.88 9.73 3.46
CA ASP A 77 -1.83 9.57 4.46
C ASP A 77 -2.16 8.45 5.47
N ARG A 78 -1.12 7.92 6.11
CA ARG A 78 -1.21 6.85 7.12
C ARG A 78 -1.92 5.60 6.61
N ALA A 79 -1.83 5.34 5.31
CA ALA A 79 -2.34 4.12 4.72
C ALA A 79 -1.42 2.94 5.07
N ILE A 80 -2.01 1.78 5.29
CA ILE A 80 -1.31 0.51 5.49
C ILE A 80 -1.70 -0.43 4.37
N VAL A 81 -0.71 -0.97 3.68
CA VAL A 81 -0.91 -1.85 2.52
C VAL A 81 -0.17 -3.18 2.72
N GLY A 82 -0.89 -4.29 2.57
CA GLY A 82 -0.29 -5.62 2.42
C GLY A 82 -0.48 -6.14 1.00
N CYS A 83 0.60 -6.53 0.34
CA CYS A 83 0.59 -7.21 -0.95
C CYS A 83 1.32 -8.55 -0.81
N GLU A 84 0.59 -9.65 -0.88
CA GLU A 84 1.11 -10.95 -0.46
C GLU A 84 0.81 -12.05 -1.48
N ASN A 85 1.48 -13.19 -1.31
CA ASN A 85 1.36 -14.37 -2.16
C ASN A 85 1.70 -14.01 -3.61
N SER A 86 0.80 -14.24 -4.57
CA SER A 86 1.01 -13.94 -5.98
C SER A 86 0.30 -12.66 -6.44
N ALA A 87 -0.06 -11.76 -5.52
CA ALA A 87 -0.77 -10.54 -5.86
C ALA A 87 0.08 -9.56 -6.69
N SER A 88 -0.61 -8.72 -7.47
CA SER A 88 -0.02 -7.62 -8.23
C SER A 88 -0.53 -6.29 -7.71
N CYS A 89 0.36 -5.46 -7.15
CA CYS A 89 0.00 -4.18 -6.54
C CYS A 89 0.65 -3.00 -7.26
N GLN A 90 -0.15 -2.01 -7.63
CA GLN A 90 0.30 -0.71 -8.15
C GLN A 90 -0.38 0.43 -7.39
N LEU A 91 0.25 0.91 -6.33
CA LEU A 91 -0.40 1.79 -5.36
C LEU A 91 0.41 3.06 -5.11
N ASN A 92 -0.30 4.18 -4.99
CA ASN A 92 0.26 5.41 -4.47
C ASN A 92 -0.37 5.68 -3.12
N PHE A 93 0.43 5.98 -2.09
CA PHE A 93 -0.05 6.44 -0.80
C PHE A 93 0.63 7.72 -0.38
N GLY A 94 -0.03 8.45 0.52
CA GLY A 94 0.44 9.72 1.03
C GLY A 94 1.60 9.60 2.02
N HIS A 95 1.68 10.58 2.91
CA HIS A 95 2.70 10.66 3.95
C HIS A 95 2.48 9.60 5.04
N ASP A 96 3.55 9.26 5.77
CA ASP A 96 3.49 8.41 6.98
C ASP A 96 2.78 7.06 6.76
N SER A 97 2.86 6.55 5.54
CA SER A 97 2.18 5.33 5.12
C SER A 97 3.14 4.15 5.06
N SER A 98 2.60 2.94 5.17
CA SER A 98 3.40 1.72 5.16
C SER A 98 2.90 0.70 4.13
N ALA A 99 3.84 -0.01 3.54
CA ALA A 99 3.54 -1.13 2.67
C ALA A 99 4.46 -2.33 2.90
N VAL A 100 3.85 -3.51 2.87
CA VAL A 100 4.55 -4.79 2.92
C VAL A 100 4.26 -5.56 1.64
N CYS A 101 5.32 -5.96 0.95
CA CYS A 101 5.29 -6.84 -0.20
C CYS A 101 5.99 -8.15 0.14
N SER A 102 5.32 -9.29 -0.02
CA SER A 102 5.92 -10.58 0.35
C SER A 102 5.42 -11.76 -0.49
N GLY A 103 6.14 -12.88 -0.40
CA GLY A 103 5.87 -14.07 -1.21
C GLY A 103 6.33 -13.86 -2.65
N SER A 104 5.59 -14.36 -3.62
CA SER A 104 5.85 -14.15 -5.05
C SER A 104 5.20 -12.88 -5.62
N ALA A 105 4.86 -11.91 -4.76
CA ALA A 105 4.09 -10.74 -5.16
C ALA A 105 4.92 -9.78 -6.03
N SER A 106 4.23 -9.05 -6.90
CA SER A 106 4.81 -7.98 -7.71
C SER A 106 4.26 -6.64 -7.24
N CYS A 107 5.13 -5.80 -6.69
CA CYS A 107 4.74 -4.52 -6.09
C CYS A 107 5.39 -3.35 -6.80
N ARG A 108 4.58 -2.38 -7.18
CA ARG A 108 4.99 -1.04 -7.61
C ARG A 108 4.30 -0.02 -6.71
N VAL A 109 5.08 0.61 -5.84
CA VAL A 109 4.54 1.45 -4.78
C VAL A 109 5.19 2.83 -4.81
N THR A 110 4.38 3.88 -4.70
CA THR A 110 4.85 5.25 -4.51
C THR A 110 4.35 5.76 -3.16
N GLY A 111 5.25 6.28 -2.33
CA GLY A 111 4.92 6.94 -1.07
C GLY A 111 5.27 8.42 -1.07
N GLY A 112 4.56 9.20 -0.24
CA GLY A 112 4.90 10.58 0.10
C GLY A 112 6.15 10.68 0.98
N ASP A 113 6.15 11.57 1.97
CA ASP A 113 7.25 11.65 2.96
C ASP A 113 7.05 10.70 4.14
N ARG A 114 8.17 10.25 4.71
CA ARG A 114 8.29 9.25 5.78
C ARG A 114 7.56 7.92 5.50
N PRO A 115 7.56 7.38 4.26
CA PRO A 115 6.96 6.08 4.02
C PRO A 115 7.85 4.95 4.54
N ASP A 116 7.23 3.89 5.02
CA ASP A 116 7.89 2.63 5.38
C ASP A 116 7.54 1.54 4.36
N PHE A 117 8.54 0.96 3.69
CA PHE A 117 8.34 -0.12 2.72
C PHE A 117 9.16 -1.36 3.09
N THR A 118 8.51 -2.53 3.10
CA THR A 118 9.17 -3.82 3.32
C THR A 118 8.91 -4.73 2.14
N CYS A 119 9.98 -5.31 1.58
CA CYS A 119 9.94 -6.32 0.54
C CYS A 119 10.65 -7.58 1.05
N SER A 120 9.96 -8.72 1.07
CA SER A 120 10.52 -9.96 1.62
C SER A 120 10.10 -11.22 0.85
N ASN A 121 10.72 -12.35 1.19
CA ASN A 121 10.31 -13.69 0.77
C ASN A 121 10.21 -13.92 -0.75
N GLY A 122 11.16 -13.40 -1.53
CA GLY A 122 11.23 -13.58 -2.98
C GLY A 122 10.36 -12.65 -3.83
N ALA A 123 9.75 -11.63 -3.21
CA ALA A 123 8.93 -10.66 -3.92
C ALA A 123 9.75 -9.77 -4.88
N ASN A 124 9.07 -9.25 -5.90
CA ASN A 124 9.61 -8.29 -6.86
C ASN A 124 9.05 -6.90 -6.56
N CYS A 125 9.93 -5.96 -6.21
CA CYS A 125 9.52 -4.69 -5.64
C CYS A 125 10.13 -3.52 -6.37
N THR A 126 9.29 -2.58 -6.78
CA THR A 126 9.65 -1.23 -7.20
C THR A 126 9.04 -0.25 -6.21
N PHE A 127 9.87 0.56 -5.58
CA PHE A 127 9.43 1.54 -4.60
C PHE A 127 9.98 2.92 -4.93
N SER A 128 9.11 3.92 -4.88
CA SER A 128 9.48 5.33 -4.92
C SER A 128 8.98 6.03 -3.66
N GLY A 129 9.83 6.78 -2.98
CA GLY A 129 9.47 7.48 -1.74
C GLY A 129 10.01 8.90 -1.69
N GLY A 130 9.33 9.76 -0.94
CA GLY A 130 9.78 11.12 -0.66
C GLY A 130 10.89 11.17 0.39
N HIS A 131 10.81 12.22 1.20
CA HIS A 131 11.77 12.54 2.24
C HIS A 131 11.70 11.53 3.42
N ASP A 132 12.83 11.17 4.06
CA ASP A 132 12.89 10.28 5.24
C ASP A 132 12.27 8.88 5.00
N ALA A 133 12.22 8.40 3.75
CA ALA A 133 11.69 7.08 3.42
C ALA A 133 12.54 5.96 4.02
N ARG A 134 11.91 4.90 4.54
CA ARG A 134 12.59 3.70 5.03
C ARG A 134 12.22 2.50 4.19
N VAL A 135 13.22 1.75 3.78
CA VAL A 135 13.03 0.58 2.93
C VAL A 135 13.81 -0.61 3.47
N ASN A 136 13.15 -1.76 3.61
CA ASN A 136 13.78 -3.02 3.99
C ASN A 136 13.56 -4.07 2.90
N CYS A 137 14.63 -4.62 2.37
CA CYS A 137 14.62 -5.69 1.38
C CYS A 137 15.39 -6.90 1.90
N SER A 138 14.74 -8.06 2.00
CA SER A 138 15.35 -9.29 2.50
C SER A 138 14.85 -10.54 1.79
N GLY A 139 15.39 -11.71 2.14
CA GLY A 139 14.89 -13.02 1.70
C GLY A 139 14.92 -13.23 0.18
N GLY A 140 16.04 -12.93 -0.48
CA GLY A 140 16.22 -13.17 -1.92
C GLY A 140 15.34 -12.32 -2.85
N THR A 141 14.84 -11.18 -2.36
CA THR A 141 14.00 -10.25 -3.13
C THR A 141 14.77 -9.51 -4.23
N SER A 142 14.03 -8.99 -5.21
CA SER A 142 14.54 -8.03 -6.18
C SER A 142 13.91 -6.66 -5.92
N CYS A 143 14.72 -5.69 -5.51
CA CYS A 143 14.30 -4.34 -5.15
C CYS A 143 14.89 -3.28 -6.07
N SER A 144 14.02 -2.45 -6.65
CA SER A 144 14.36 -1.19 -7.31
C SER A 144 13.79 -0.04 -6.49
N ILE A 145 14.66 0.80 -5.94
CA ILE A 145 14.32 1.81 -4.93
C ILE A 145 14.75 3.18 -5.42
N ASP A 146 13.84 4.14 -5.40
CA ASP A 146 14.10 5.56 -5.64
C ASP A 146 13.58 6.38 -4.46
N VAL A 147 14.45 7.04 -3.72
CA VAL A 147 14.03 7.83 -2.56
C VAL A 147 14.60 9.24 -2.57
N GLY A 148 13.93 10.17 -1.90
CA GLY A 148 14.38 11.55 -1.77
C GLY A 148 15.64 11.72 -0.92
N GLU A 149 15.56 12.61 0.06
CA GLU A 149 16.65 12.87 1.01
C GLU A 149 16.42 12.13 2.33
N ARG A 150 17.53 11.87 3.04
CA ARG A 150 17.59 11.18 4.35
C ARG A 150 16.90 9.82 4.38
N GLY A 151 16.82 9.15 3.22
CA GLY A 151 16.27 7.80 3.15
C GLY A 151 17.15 6.79 3.89
N VAL A 152 16.56 5.73 4.44
CA VAL A 152 17.28 4.61 5.05
C VAL A 152 16.89 3.33 4.34
N ILE A 153 17.84 2.71 3.66
CA ILE A 153 17.64 1.47 2.91
C ILE A 153 18.45 0.37 3.55
N ASN A 154 17.79 -0.72 3.93
CA ASN A 154 18.41 -1.94 4.41
C ASN A 154 18.21 -3.06 3.40
N CYS A 155 19.29 -3.65 2.94
CA CYS A 155 19.28 -4.79 2.04
C CYS A 155 20.04 -5.95 2.70
N SER A 156 19.38 -7.09 2.88
CA SER A 156 19.92 -8.24 3.61
C SER A 156 19.53 -9.58 2.98
N GLU A 157 20.07 -10.67 3.53
CA GLU A 157 19.61 -12.05 3.28
C GLU A 157 19.49 -12.40 1.78
N GLY A 158 20.55 -12.12 1.02
CA GLY A 158 20.62 -12.43 -0.41
C GLY A 158 19.73 -11.56 -1.31
N ALA A 159 19.10 -10.49 -0.80
CA ALA A 159 18.33 -9.56 -1.61
C ALA A 159 19.22 -8.84 -2.64
N SER A 160 18.65 -8.52 -3.80
CA SER A 160 19.27 -7.70 -4.84
C SER A 160 18.63 -6.32 -4.86
N CYS A 161 19.37 -5.29 -4.47
CA CYS A 161 18.88 -3.92 -4.35
C CYS A 161 19.58 -2.98 -5.33
N THR A 162 18.80 -2.28 -6.15
CA THR A 162 19.24 -1.13 -6.93
C THR A 162 18.61 0.13 -6.33
N VAL A 163 19.44 1.06 -5.88
CA VAL A 163 19.02 2.24 -5.14
C VAL A 163 19.44 3.51 -5.86
N THR A 164 18.50 4.42 -6.06
CA THR A 164 18.74 5.80 -6.43
C THR A 164 18.24 6.70 -5.31
N CYS A 165 19.04 7.68 -4.90
CA CYS A 165 18.60 8.64 -3.89
C CYS A 165 19.32 9.97 -4.03
N LYS A 166 18.79 11.05 -3.44
CA LYS A 166 19.54 12.31 -3.35
C LYS A 166 20.54 12.27 -2.20
N SER A 167 20.09 11.83 -1.02
CA SER A 167 20.93 11.48 0.13
C SER A 167 20.27 10.34 0.89
N CYS A 168 21.01 9.26 1.13
CA CYS A 168 20.46 8.14 1.89
C CYS A 168 21.57 7.31 2.54
N THR A 169 21.19 6.56 3.57
CA THR A 169 22.03 5.51 4.15
C THR A 169 21.63 4.18 3.52
N LEU A 170 22.62 3.45 3.00
CA LEU A 170 22.42 2.13 2.40
C LEU A 170 23.20 1.06 3.17
N ASN A 171 22.50 0.30 3.99
CA ASN A 171 23.06 -0.83 4.73
C ASN A 171 22.95 -2.10 3.90
N CYS A 172 24.08 -2.70 3.54
CA CYS A 172 24.14 -3.95 2.78
C CYS A 172 24.75 -5.07 3.65
N SER A 173 24.03 -6.15 3.87
CA SER A 173 24.47 -7.25 4.75
C SER A 173 23.96 -8.62 4.30
N GLY A 174 24.37 -9.69 5.00
CA GLY A 174 23.77 -11.02 4.82
C GLY A 174 23.82 -11.58 3.38
N GLY A 175 24.88 -11.28 2.62
CA GLY A 175 25.04 -11.73 1.24
C GLY A 175 24.19 -10.98 0.21
N ALA A 176 23.58 -9.86 0.58
CA ALA A 176 22.85 -9.00 -0.35
C ALA A 176 23.76 -8.38 -1.41
N ASN A 177 23.20 -8.12 -2.59
CA ASN A 177 23.84 -7.38 -3.67
C ASN A 177 23.25 -5.97 -3.75
N CYS A 178 24.06 -4.96 -3.47
CA CYS A 178 23.60 -3.58 -3.38
C CYS A 178 24.31 -2.68 -4.39
N THR A 179 23.53 -2.14 -5.33
CA THR A 179 23.98 -1.13 -6.28
C THR A 179 23.34 0.20 -5.92
N CYS A 180 24.15 1.26 -5.83
CA CYS A 180 23.64 2.63 -5.68
C CYS A 180 24.07 3.46 -6.88
N THR A 181 23.12 4.17 -7.48
CA THR A 181 23.32 5.02 -8.66
C THR A 181 22.83 6.44 -8.38
N ASN A 182 23.63 7.43 -8.78
CA ASN A 182 23.26 8.87 -8.78
C ASN A 182 22.99 9.54 -7.42
N GLY A 183 23.37 8.91 -6.30
CA GLY A 183 23.16 9.45 -4.96
C GLY A 183 24.38 9.42 -4.04
N ASN A 184 24.38 10.29 -3.03
CA ASN A 184 25.22 10.11 -1.85
C ASN A 184 24.61 9.00 -0.99
N CYS A 185 24.90 7.76 -1.35
CA CYS A 185 24.65 6.60 -0.50
C CYS A 185 25.81 6.45 0.47
N ASP A 186 25.61 6.85 1.72
CA ASP A 186 26.55 6.49 2.78
C ASP A 186 26.38 5.00 3.07
N ARG A 187 27.42 4.23 2.79
CA ARG A 187 27.49 2.77 3.03
C ARG A 187 28.17 2.46 4.35
#